data_AF-A0A9X7DZY3-F1
#
_entry.id   AF-A0A9X7DZY3-F1
#
_cell.length_a   1.000
_cell.length_b   1.000
_cell.length_c   1.000
_cell.angle_alpha   90.00
_cell.angle_beta   90.00
_cell.angle_gamma   90.00
#
_symmetry.space_group_name_H-M   'P 1'
#
loop_
_entity.id
_entity.type
_entity.pdbx_description
1 polymer ?
#
loop_
_entity_poly.entity_id
_entity_poly.type
_entity_poly.pdbx_seq_one_letter_code
_entity_poly.pdbx_strand_id
1 'polypeptide(L)'
;MQNMFKKEIDPIKLLVCGKGDFGPVPIELCLYALEKIKQHQEIVAVKIDVGILGRKMNINTAEMKIDVLDINMKEWLVCFGEYDVFLYDNFIIKTPAYFRWLNEKQFEVKFSQKISDSKYVFVKFFGDIGKLTKENYFAG
;
A
#
# COMPACT_ATOMS: atom_id res chain seq x y z
N MET A 1 -23.92 4.77 -27.82
CA MET A 1 -22.97 5.83 -27.42
C MET A 1 -21.94 5.17 -26.51
N GLN A 2 -20.69 5.06 -27.00
CA GLN A 2 -19.45 4.57 -26.39
C GLN A 2 -19.52 3.54 -25.24
N ASN A 3 -19.37 2.25 -25.61
CA ASN A 3 -18.73 1.28 -24.71
C ASN A 3 -17.23 1.65 -24.64
N MET A 4 -16.87 2.49 -23.67
CA MET A 4 -15.47 2.65 -23.27
C MET A 4 -15.00 1.31 -22.72
N PHE A 5 -14.19 0.59 -23.50
CA PHE A 5 -13.43 -0.56 -23.04
C PHE A 5 -12.75 -0.20 -21.71
N LYS A 6 -13.26 -0.71 -20.59
CA LYS A 6 -12.47 -0.80 -19.35
C LYS A 6 -11.29 -1.70 -19.73
N LYS A 7 -10.14 -1.11 -20.02
CA LYS A 7 -8.88 -1.86 -20.12
C LYS A 7 -8.76 -2.60 -18.79
N GLU A 8 -8.82 -3.92 -18.85
CA GLU A 8 -8.52 -4.76 -17.71
C GLU A 8 -7.08 -4.45 -17.31
N ILE A 9 -6.93 -3.79 -16.17
CA ILE A 9 -5.63 -3.37 -15.68
C ILE A 9 -5.03 -4.56 -14.96
N ASP A 10 -4.00 -5.15 -15.54
CA ASP A 10 -3.20 -6.17 -14.88
C ASP A 10 -2.52 -5.56 -13.63
N PRO A 11 -2.89 -5.99 -12.41
CA PRO A 11 -2.34 -5.45 -11.17
C PRO A 11 -0.83 -5.67 -11.05
N ILE A 12 -0.33 -6.80 -11.56
CA ILE A 12 1.10 -7.13 -11.55
C ILE A 12 1.84 -6.19 -12.49
N LYS A 13 1.28 -5.94 -13.68
CA LYS A 13 1.87 -4.99 -14.63
C LYS A 13 1.97 -3.58 -14.06
N LEU A 14 0.99 -3.14 -13.27
CA LEU A 14 1.09 -1.85 -12.56
C LEU A 14 2.24 -1.84 -11.54
N LEU A 15 2.39 -2.90 -10.75
CA LEU A 15 3.45 -3.03 -9.75
C LEU A 15 4.84 -3.13 -10.38
N VAL A 16 4.97 -3.85 -11.50
CA VAL A 16 6.24 -4.08 -12.21
C VAL A 16 6.67 -2.85 -13.02
N CYS A 17 5.75 -2.31 -13.84
CA CYS A 17 6.06 -1.28 -14.83
C CYS A 17 5.78 0.14 -14.35
N GLY A 18 5.27 0.34 -13.14
CA GLY A 18 4.97 1.66 -12.57
C GLY A 18 6.22 2.55 -12.53
N LYS A 19 6.42 3.37 -13.56
CA LYS A 19 7.40 4.46 -13.54
C LYS A 19 6.80 5.59 -12.69
N GLY A 20 7.52 6.01 -11.65
CA GLY A 20 7.33 7.21 -10.82
C GLY A 20 5.99 7.97 -10.88
N ASP A 21 5.36 8.10 -9.71
CA ASP A 21 4.25 9.03 -9.41
C ASP A 21 3.04 8.94 -10.35
N PHE A 22 2.45 7.76 -10.45
CA PHE A 22 1.02 7.70 -10.76
C PHE A 22 0.22 8.11 -9.52
N GLY A 23 -0.91 8.77 -9.75
CA GLY A 23 -1.87 9.15 -8.71
C GLY A 23 -2.38 7.95 -7.90
N PRO A 24 -3.41 8.14 -7.05
CA PRO A 24 -3.89 7.07 -6.20
C PRO A 24 -4.17 5.78 -6.98
N VAL A 25 -3.62 4.67 -6.51
CA VAL A 25 -3.87 3.32 -7.05
C VAL A 25 -4.98 2.63 -6.24
N PRO A 26 -5.60 1.56 -6.75
CA PRO A 26 -6.56 0.77 -5.98
C PRO A 26 -5.94 0.28 -4.65
N ILE A 27 -6.72 0.31 -3.57
CA ILE A 27 -6.25 -0.11 -2.23
C ILE A 27 -5.83 -1.57 -2.27
N GLU A 28 -6.57 -2.40 -2.99
CA GLU A 28 -6.34 -3.83 -3.14
C GLU A 28 -4.95 -4.13 -3.74
N LEU A 29 -4.45 -3.25 -4.62
CA LEU A 29 -3.10 -3.37 -5.19
C LEU A 29 -2.01 -3.07 -4.15
N CYS A 30 -2.24 -2.07 -3.29
CA CYS A 30 -1.36 -1.79 -2.16
C CYS A 30 -1.40 -2.91 -1.11
N LEU A 31 -2.57 -3.45 -0.79
CA LEU A 31 -2.71 -4.60 0.11
C LEU A 31 -1.99 -5.84 -0.44
N TYR A 32 -2.10 -6.11 -1.74
CA TYR A 32 -1.34 -7.17 -2.37
C TYR A 32 0.18 -6.95 -2.25
N ALA A 33 0.66 -5.73 -2.48
CA ALA A 33 2.08 -5.42 -2.29
C ALA A 33 2.54 -5.60 -0.83
N LEU A 34 1.68 -5.31 0.16
CA LEU A 34 1.96 -5.58 1.56
C LEU A 34 2.03 -7.08 1.87
N GLU A 35 1.15 -7.91 1.30
CA GLU A 35 1.26 -9.36 1.41
C GLU A 35 2.57 -9.88 0.80
N LYS A 36 3.03 -9.29 -0.30
CA LYS A 36 4.36 -9.62 -0.87
C LYS A 36 5.53 -9.24 0.02
N ILE A 37 5.46 -8.10 0.69
CA ILE A 37 6.44 -7.76 1.73
C ILE A 37 6.45 -8.84 2.81
N LYS A 38 5.28 -9.25 3.33
CA LYS A 38 5.18 -10.29 4.37
C LYS A 38 5.76 -11.63 3.92
N GLN A 39 5.56 -12.01 2.66
CA GLN A 39 6.07 -13.27 2.11
C GLN A 39 7.58 -13.30 1.92
N HIS A 40 8.20 -12.15 1.62
CA HIS A 40 9.60 -12.08 1.20
C HIS A 40 10.54 -11.42 2.21
N GLN A 41 10.02 -10.71 3.21
CA GLN A 41 10.79 -9.97 4.20
C GLN A 41 10.30 -10.28 5.61
N GLU A 42 11.21 -10.69 6.49
CA GLU A 42 10.90 -10.87 7.92
C GLU A 42 10.73 -9.52 8.63
N ILE A 43 11.55 -8.53 8.26
CA ILE A 43 11.54 -7.19 8.85
C ILE A 43 11.25 -6.16 7.75
N VAL A 44 10.31 -5.25 8.01
CA VAL A 44 9.99 -4.13 7.13
C VAL A 44 10.11 -2.81 7.88
N ALA A 45 10.69 -1.80 7.21
CA ALA A 45 10.70 -0.44 7.73
C ALA A 45 9.33 0.22 7.47
N VAL A 46 8.81 0.87 8.50
CA VAL A 46 7.55 1.62 8.46
C VAL A 46 7.81 3.06 8.93
N LYS A 47 7.21 4.02 8.23
CA LYS A 47 7.21 5.43 8.62
C LYS A 47 5.78 5.94 8.76
N ILE A 48 5.47 6.55 9.90
CA ILE A 48 4.20 7.22 10.18
C ILE A 48 4.48 8.71 10.28
N ASP A 49 3.98 9.50 9.34
CA ASP A 49 4.09 10.96 9.33
C ASP A 49 2.75 11.59 9.74
N VAL A 50 2.72 12.40 10.81
CA VAL A 50 1.57 13.19 11.27
C VAL A 50 1.93 14.67 11.17
N GLY A 51 1.51 15.33 10.09
CA GLY A 51 1.98 16.68 9.77
C GLY A 51 3.50 16.73 9.56
N ILE A 52 4.22 17.54 10.35
CA ILE A 52 5.69 17.64 10.31
C ILE A 52 6.40 16.60 11.18
N LEU A 53 5.67 15.91 12.05
CA LEU A 53 6.23 14.90 12.95
C LEU A 53 6.23 13.55 12.25
N GLY A 54 7.36 12.82 12.30
CA GLY A 54 7.46 11.50 11.68
C GLY A 54 8.15 10.51 12.60
N ARG A 55 7.54 9.34 12.82
CA ARG A 55 8.14 8.21 13.51
C ARG A 55 8.53 7.15 12.49
N LYS A 56 9.78 6.66 12.57
CA LYS A 56 10.24 5.48 11.82
C LYS A 56 10.40 4.32 12.78
N MET A 57 10.06 3.12 12.33
CA MET A 57 10.24 1.88 13.09
C MET A 57 10.48 0.73 12.13
N ASN A 58 11.06 -0.35 12.65
CA ASN A 58 11.13 -1.63 11.96
C ASN A 58 10.14 -2.56 12.67
N ILE A 59 9.31 -3.25 11.90
CA ILE A 59 8.36 -4.22 12.43
C ILE A 59 8.68 -5.61 11.90
N ASN A 60 8.38 -6.64 12.70
CA ASN A 60 8.34 -8.00 12.20
C ASN A 60 7.05 -8.19 11.39
N THR A 61 7.19 -8.65 10.15
CA THR A 61 6.04 -8.85 9.25
C THR A 61 5.10 -9.96 9.72
N ALA A 62 5.56 -10.87 10.59
CA ALA A 62 4.70 -11.86 11.25
C ALA A 62 3.69 -11.23 12.21
N GLU A 63 3.95 -10.03 12.73
CA GLU A 63 3.02 -9.27 13.58
C GLU A 63 2.02 -8.46 12.75
N MET A 64 2.22 -8.37 11.44
CA MET A 64 1.37 -7.60 10.54
C MET A 64 0.14 -8.41 10.13
N LYS A 65 -1.05 -7.83 10.33
CA LYS A 65 -2.33 -8.42 9.92
C LYS A 65 -3.03 -7.52 8.92
N ILE A 66 -3.65 -8.13 7.93
CA ILE A 66 -4.49 -7.45 6.94
C ILE A 66 -5.84 -8.17 6.94
N ASP A 67 -6.85 -7.51 7.48
CA ASP A 67 -8.20 -8.04 7.60
C ASP A 67 -9.14 -7.34 6.62
N VAL A 68 -10.01 -8.13 5.99
CA VAL A 68 -11.15 -7.61 5.23
C VAL A 68 -12.31 -7.48 6.23
N LEU A 69 -12.68 -6.25 6.58
CA LEU A 69 -13.75 -6.01 7.55
C LEU A 69 -15.13 -6.20 6.90
N ASP A 70 -15.29 -5.66 5.69
CA ASP A 70 -16.50 -5.83 4.88
C ASP A 70 -16.12 -5.68 3.39
N ILE A 71 -16.25 -6.78 2.64
CA ILE A 71 -15.93 -6.79 1.21
C ILE A 71 -16.93 -6.01 0.36
N ASN A 72 -18.19 -5.95 0.78
CA ASN A 72 -19.25 -5.21 0.07
C ASN A 72 -19.08 -3.71 0.28
N MET A 73 -18.65 -3.30 1.47
CA MET A 73 -18.37 -1.91 1.81
C MET A 73 -16.94 -1.47 1.46
N LYS A 74 -16.09 -2.37 0.96
CA LYS A 74 -14.68 -2.10 0.62
C LYS A 74 -13.93 -1.49 1.81
N GLU A 75 -13.94 -2.21 2.92
CA GLU A 75 -13.29 -1.83 4.17
C GLU A 75 -12.24 -2.85 4.58
N TRP A 76 -11.06 -2.35 4.94
CA TRP A 76 -9.93 -3.15 5.38
C TRP A 76 -9.29 -2.57 6.63
N LEU A 77 -8.60 -3.43 7.37
CA LEU A 77 -7.80 -3.06 8.52
C LEU A 77 -6.38 -3.61 8.36
N VAL A 78 -5.39 -2.75 8.50
CA VAL A 78 -3.98 -3.14 8.55
C VAL A 78 -3.44 -2.88 9.96
N CYS A 79 -3.12 -3.94 10.68
CA CYS A 79 -2.55 -3.89 12.03
C CYS A 79 -1.05 -4.18 11.99
N PHE A 80 -0.26 -3.48 12.79
CA PHE A 80 1.16 -3.79 13.03
C PHE A 80 1.65 -3.12 14.32
N GLY A 81 2.38 -3.86 15.16
CA GLY A 81 2.83 -3.36 16.46
C GLY A 81 1.65 -2.84 17.30
N GLU A 82 1.67 -1.55 17.66
CA GLU A 82 0.61 -0.86 18.41
C GLU A 82 -0.38 -0.08 17.52
N TYR A 83 -0.31 -0.25 16.19
CA TYR A 83 -1.03 0.58 15.22
C TYR A 83 -2.09 -0.17 14.45
N ASP A 84 -3.24 0.49 14.31
CA ASP A 84 -4.39 0.08 13.49
C ASP A 84 -4.65 1.12 12.39
N VAL A 85 -4.66 0.67 11.13
CA VAL A 85 -4.88 1.53 9.97
C VAL A 85 -6.12 1.06 9.20
N PHE A 86 -7.21 1.81 9.36
CA PHE A 86 -8.46 1.57 8.64
C PHE A 86 -8.41 2.13 7.21
N LEU A 87 -8.80 1.32 6.23
CA LEU A 87 -8.77 1.68 4.81
C LEU A 87 -10.17 1.53 4.24
N TYR A 88 -10.61 2.54 3.50
CA TYR A 88 -11.96 2.63 2.92
C TYR A 88 -11.87 2.96 1.44
N ASP A 89 -12.61 2.26 0.58
CA ASP A 89 -12.80 2.62 -0.83
C ASP A 89 -14.30 2.62 -1.17
N ASN A 90 -15.10 3.38 -0.43
CA ASN A 90 -16.54 3.50 -0.65
C ASN A 90 -16.96 4.90 -1.11
N PHE A 91 -18.26 5.08 -1.37
CA PHE A 91 -18.80 6.33 -1.91
C PHE A 91 -18.69 7.52 -0.94
N ILE A 92 -18.59 7.25 0.37
CA ILE A 92 -18.58 8.28 1.42
C ILE A 92 -17.15 8.67 1.76
N ILE A 93 -16.28 7.68 1.94
CA ILE A 93 -14.88 7.87 2.36
C ILE A 93 -13.99 7.02 1.47
N LYS A 94 -12.96 7.66 0.91
CA LYS A 94 -11.92 7.00 0.14
C LYS A 94 -10.56 7.32 0.75
N THR A 95 -9.81 6.28 1.08
CA THR A 95 -8.44 6.36 1.57
C THR A 95 -7.49 6.38 0.36
N PRO A 96 -6.76 7.48 0.11
CA PRO A 96 -5.78 7.48 -0.96
C PRO A 96 -4.64 6.51 -0.65
N ALA A 97 -4.42 5.59 -1.59
CA ALA A 97 -3.34 4.61 -1.54
C ALA A 97 -2.37 4.85 -2.71
N TYR A 98 -1.08 4.64 -2.48
CA TYR A 98 -0.04 4.89 -3.47
C TYR A 98 0.98 3.77 -3.43
N PHE A 99 1.47 3.41 -4.61
CA PHE A 99 2.60 2.53 -4.81
C PHE A 99 3.62 3.24 -5.69
N ARG A 100 4.90 3.23 -5.30
CA ARG A 100 5.98 3.77 -6.14
C ARG A 100 7.29 3.04 -5.92
N TRP A 101 8.04 2.87 -7.01
CA TRP A 101 9.45 2.49 -6.93
C TRP A 101 10.29 3.69 -6.49
N LEU A 102 11.11 3.48 -5.47
CA LEU A 102 12.10 4.44 -5.00
C LEU A 102 13.42 4.30 -5.76
N ASN A 103 13.71 3.07 -6.21
CA ASN A 103 14.83 2.73 -7.08
C ASN A 103 14.54 1.37 -7.76
N GLU A 104 15.54 0.71 -8.35
CA GLU A 104 15.36 -0.57 -9.03
C GLU A 104 14.92 -1.71 -8.10
N LYS A 105 15.16 -1.60 -6.80
CA LYS A 105 14.97 -2.67 -5.82
C LYS A 105 13.98 -2.36 -4.71
N GLN A 106 13.80 -1.09 -4.39
CA GLN A 106 12.99 -0.65 -3.27
C GLN A 106 11.74 0.08 -3.73
N PHE A 107 10.64 -0.15 -3.04
CA PHE A 107 9.36 0.48 -3.30
C PHE A 107 8.69 0.95 -2.00
N GLU A 108 7.76 1.89 -2.13
CA GLU A 108 6.96 2.43 -1.05
C GLU A 108 5.49 2.13 -1.32
N VAL A 109 4.82 1.55 -0.31
CA VAL A 109 3.35 1.53 -0.21
C VAL A 109 2.94 2.59 0.79
N LYS A 110 2.07 3.53 0.39
CA LYS A 110 1.65 4.65 1.23
C LYS A 110 0.13 4.73 1.31
N PHE A 111 -0.40 4.78 2.53
CA PHE A 111 -1.79 5.14 2.81
C PHE A 111 -1.85 6.54 3.43
N SER A 112 -2.86 7.31 3.04
CA SER A 112 -3.10 8.66 3.56
C SER A 112 -4.46 8.73 4.23
N GLN A 113 -4.51 9.22 5.46
CA GLN A 113 -5.76 9.57 6.13
C GLN A 113 -5.79 11.05 6.48
N LYS A 114 -6.90 11.70 6.21
CA LYS A 114 -7.13 13.10 6.61
C LYS A 114 -7.69 13.09 8.05
N ILE A 115 -7.01 13.79 8.97
CA ILE A 115 -7.51 13.98 10.35
C ILE A 115 -8.24 15.31 10.47
N SER A 116 -7.80 16.34 9.75
CA SER A 116 -8.44 17.67 9.72
C SER A 116 -8.10 18.38 8.41
N ASP A 117 -8.67 19.55 8.17
CA ASP A 117 -8.43 20.31 6.93
C ASP A 117 -6.96 20.59 6.63
N SER A 118 -6.11 20.68 7.65
CA SER A 118 -4.69 20.97 7.52
C SER A 118 -3.76 19.82 7.90
N LYS A 119 -4.29 18.65 8.31
CA LYS A 119 -3.46 17.54 8.82
C LYS A 119 -3.80 16.20 8.17
N TYR A 120 -2.75 15.55 7.70
CA TYR A 120 -2.77 14.21 7.16
C TYR A 120 -1.85 13.30 8.00
N VAL A 121 -2.26 12.05 8.12
CA VAL A 121 -1.40 10.94 8.50
C VAL A 121 -1.00 10.18 7.26
N PHE A 122 0.30 9.94 7.10
CA PHE A 122 0.82 9.05 6.08
C PHE A 122 1.47 7.85 6.73
N VAL A 123 0.98 6.66 6.41
CA VAL A 123 1.61 5.40 6.80
C VAL A 123 2.32 4.84 5.57
N LYS A 124 3.63 4.62 5.67
CA LYS A 124 4.50 4.20 4.57
C LYS A 124 5.23 2.92 4.94
N PHE A 125 5.06 1.89 4.12
CA PHE A 125 5.79 0.63 4.20
C PHE A 125 6.84 0.59 3.09
N PHE A 126 8.06 0.17 3.42
CA PHE A 126 9.19 0.16 2.48
C PHE A 126 9.60 -1.27 2.16
N GLY A 127 9.20 -1.76 0.98
CA GLY A 127 9.55 -3.08 0.48
C GLY A 127 10.89 -3.07 -0.26
N ASP A 128 11.58 -4.22 -0.23
CA ASP A 128 12.83 -4.47 -0.93
C ASP A 128 12.75 -5.86 -1.60
N ILE A 129 12.92 -5.89 -2.92
CA ILE A 129 12.84 -7.15 -3.69
C ILE A 129 14.16 -7.95 -3.65
N GLY A 130 15.22 -7.38 -3.09
CA GLY A 130 16.53 -8.00 -2.98
C GLY A 130 17.06 -8.49 -4.34
N LYS A 131 17.36 -9.79 -4.43
CA LYS A 131 17.89 -10.41 -5.65
C LYS A 131 16.82 -10.74 -6.69
N LEU A 132 15.53 -10.68 -6.35
CA LEU A 132 14.44 -10.99 -7.27
C LEU A 132 14.30 -9.92 -8.36
N THR A 133 13.71 -10.32 -9.48
CA THR A 133 13.14 -9.39 -10.45
C THR A 133 11.78 -8.89 -9.92
N LYS A 134 11.29 -7.78 -10.46
CA LYS A 134 9.98 -7.23 -10.06
C LYS A 134 8.87 -8.23 -10.36
N GLU A 135 8.92 -8.84 -11.53
CA GLU A 135 7.99 -9.87 -11.98
C GLU A 135 7.99 -11.05 -11.00
N ASN A 136 9.17 -11.58 -10.65
CA ASN A 136 9.24 -12.74 -9.76
C ASN A 136 8.78 -12.43 -8.34
N TYR A 137 9.02 -11.21 -7.86
CA TYR A 137 8.54 -10.78 -6.54
C TYR A 137 7.02 -10.68 -6.48
N PHE A 138 6.39 -10.20 -7.56
CA PHE A 138 4.92 -10.00 -7.62
C PHE A 138 4.16 -11.12 -8.36
N ALA A 139 4.80 -12.19 -8.84
CA ALA A 139 4.13 -13.31 -9.51
C ALA A 139 3.84 -14.50 -8.59
N GLY A 140 4.44 -14.53 -7.39
CA GLY A 140 4.28 -15.62 -6.43
C GLY A 140 2.90 -15.70 -5.77
#